data_AF-A0A3Q8FBX5-F1
#
_entry.id   AF-A0A3Q8FBX5-F1
#
_cell.length_a   1.000
_cell.length_b   1.000
_cell.length_c   1.000
_cell.angle_alpha   90.00
_cell.angle_beta   90.00
_cell.angle_gamma   90.00
#
_symmetry.space_group_name_H-M   'P 1'
#
loop_
_entity.id
_entity.type
_entity.pdbx_description
1 polymer ?
#
loop_
_entity_poly.entity_id
_entity_poly.type
_entity_poly.pdbx_seq_one_letter_code
_entity_poly.pdbx_strand_id
1 'polypeptide(L)' 'MATKTVYLVDTAGLLAGTAQADESPLQPGTWLLPAGAVETPPPAQYPADRWPRWIGSGWVLATAPRSRRAAL' A
#
# COMPACT_ATOMS: atom_id res chain seq x y z
N MET A 1 -0.80 11.77 -19.60
CA MET A 1 -1.27 11.67 -18.20
C MET A 1 -0.22 10.87 -17.46
N ALA A 2 0.33 11.41 -16.37
CA ALA A 2 1.31 10.70 -15.55
C ALA A 2 0.58 9.83 -14.52
N THR A 3 1.11 8.64 -14.26
CA THR A 3 0.59 7.72 -13.25
C THR A 3 1.69 7.33 -12.27
N LYS A 4 1.29 7.02 -11.03
CA LYS A 4 2.19 6.50 -10.00
C LYS A 4 1.54 5.32 -9.30
N THR A 5 2.35 4.31 -8.97
CA THR A 5 1.92 3.21 -8.12
C THR A 5 1.74 3.68 -6.68
N VAL A 6 0.55 3.45 -6.13
CA VAL A 6 0.21 3.65 -4.72
C VAL A 6 -0.20 2.32 -4.09
N TYR A 7 -0.12 2.24 -2.77
CA TYR A 7 -0.30 1.00 -2.01
C TYR A 7 -1.56 1.10 -1.17
N LEU A 8 -2.50 0.19 -1.40
CA LEU A 8 -3.78 0.17 -0.70
C LEU A 8 -3.63 -0.56 0.63
N VAL A 9 -4.20 0.00 1.69
CA VAL A 9 -4.33 -0.69 2.97
C VAL A 9 -5.78 -0.97 3.32
N ASP A 10 -6.00 -2.07 4.04
CA ASP A 10 -7.32 -2.37 4.62
C ASP A 10 -7.61 -1.52 5.87
N THR A 11 -8.76 -1.75 6.49
CA THR A 11 -9.19 -1.03 7.71
C THR A 11 -8.28 -1.26 8.91
N ALA A 12 -7.48 -2.33 8.92
CA ALA A 12 -6.47 -2.60 9.95
C ALA A 12 -5.11 -1.98 9.61
N GLY A 13 -4.95 -1.43 8.41
CA GLY A 13 -3.71 -0.89 7.88
C GLY A 13 -2.83 -1.92 7.19
N LEU A 14 -3.28 -3.16 6.98
CA LEU A 14 -2.48 -4.18 6.30
C LEU A 14 -2.45 -3.91 4.79
N LEU A 15 -1.28 -4.13 4.16
CA LEU A 15 -1.17 -4.02 2.70
C LEU A 15 -2.18 -4.96 2.02
N ALA A 16 -3.08 -4.39 1.24
CA ALA A 16 -4.17 -5.07 0.55
C ALA A 16 -3.92 -5.19 -0.96
N GLY A 17 -3.13 -4.28 -1.55
CA GLY A 17 -2.80 -4.32 -2.97
C GLY A 17 -2.11 -3.05 -3.44
N THR A 18 -2.10 -2.85 -4.76
CA THR A 18 -1.59 -1.64 -5.41
C THR A 18 -2.64 -1.06 -6.35
N ALA A 19 -2.54 0.23 -6.61
CA ALA A 19 -3.34 0.93 -7.60
C ALA A 19 -2.47 1.94 -8.37
N GLN A 20 -2.95 2.41 -9.51
CA GLN A 20 -2.37 3.56 -10.21
C GLN A 20 -3.16 4.81 -9.80
N ALA A 21 -2.44 5.81 -9.28
CA ALA A 21 -2.97 7.14 -9.05
C ALA A 21 -2.57 8.04 -10.22
N ASP A 22 -3.53 8.81 -10.72
CA ASP A 22 -3.30 9.82 -11.75
C ASP A 22 -2.83 11.14 -11.12
N GLU A 23 -1.97 11.86 -11.83
CA GLU A 23 -1.64 13.25 -11.47
C GLU A 23 -2.85 14.16 -11.70
N SER A 24 -3.08 15.09 -10.76
CA SER A 24 -4.15 16.07 -10.85
C SER A 24 -3.91 17.02 -12.02
N PRO A 25 -4.85 17.15 -12.96
CA PRO A 25 -4.70 18.08 -14.08
C PRO A 25 -4.78 19.55 -13.63
N LEU A 26 -5.31 19.81 -12.43
CA LEU A 26 -5.46 21.17 -11.88
C LEU A 26 -4.26 21.60 -11.04
N GLN A 27 -3.48 20.64 -10.53
CA GLN A 27 -2.37 20.90 -9.61
C GLN A 27 -1.23 19.92 -9.89
N PRO A 28 -0.28 20.28 -10.78
CA PRO A 28 0.90 19.47 -11.05
C PRO A 28 1.65 19.10 -9.76
N GLY A 29 2.08 17.85 -9.67
CA GLY A 29 2.70 17.26 -8.48
C GLY A 29 1.72 16.70 -7.43
N THR A 30 0.42 16.99 -7.54
CA THR A 30 -0.61 16.42 -6.65
C THR A 30 -1.21 15.17 -7.28
N TRP A 31 -1.32 14.08 -6.53
CA TRP A 31 -1.83 12.80 -7.02
C TRP A 31 -3.24 12.52 -6.50
N LEU A 32 -4.08 11.92 -7.33
CA LEU A 32 -5.45 11.54 -6.98
C LEU A 32 -5.45 10.14 -6.34
N LEU A 33 -5.21 10.09 -5.04
CA LEU A 33 -5.12 8.85 -4.29
C LEU A 33 -6.51 8.23 -4.02
N PRO A 34 -6.68 6.91 -4.24
CA PRO A 34 -7.81 6.17 -3.69
C PRO A 34 -7.85 6.27 -2.16
N ALA A 35 -9.05 6.11 -1.57
CA ALA A 35 -9.20 6.07 -0.13
C ALA A 35 -8.34 4.95 0.49
N GLY A 36 -7.57 5.27 1.53
CA GLY A 36 -6.69 4.30 2.19
C GLY A 36 -5.44 3.94 1.38
N ALA A 37 -5.11 4.68 0.31
CA ALA A 37 -3.85 4.52 -0.40
C ALA A 37 -2.72 5.29 0.31
N VAL A 38 -1.50 4.74 0.23
CA VAL A 38 -0.27 5.40 0.66
C VAL A 38 0.74 5.37 -0.46
N GLU A 39 1.56 6.41 -0.59
CA GLU A 39 2.56 6.50 -1.66
C GLU A 39 3.88 5.83 -1.29
N THR A 40 4.13 5.61 0.00
CA THR A 40 5.36 5.01 0.48
C THR A 40 5.34 3.51 0.18
N PRO A 41 6.35 2.97 -0.52
CA PRO A 41 6.39 1.54 -0.81
C PRO A 41 6.57 0.70 0.47
N PRO A 42 5.88 -0.46 0.57
CA PRO A 42 6.15 -1.42 1.62
C PRO A 42 7.55 -2.03 1.43
N PRO A 43 8.10 -2.68 2.48
CA PRO A 43 9.32 -3.45 2.34
C PRO A 43 9.19 -4.48 1.21
N ALA A 44 10.21 -4.57 0.35
CA ALA A 44 10.20 -5.47 -0.80
C ALA A 44 10.24 -6.96 -0.41
N GLN A 45 10.76 -7.27 0.79
CA GLN A 45 10.90 -8.63 1.30
C GLN A 45 10.49 -8.67 2.77
N TYR A 46 9.84 -9.75 3.17
CA TYR A 46 9.47 -10.03 4.55
C TYR A 46 9.25 -11.55 4.73
N PRO A 47 9.43 -12.08 5.95
CA PRO A 47 9.15 -13.47 6.25
C PRO A 47 7.68 -13.86 5.95
N ALA A 48 7.44 -15.14 5.65
CA ALA A 48 6.11 -15.64 5.28
C ALA A 48 5.06 -15.48 6.41
N ASP A 49 5.49 -15.47 7.67
CA ASP A 49 4.64 -15.26 8.85
C ASP A 49 4.44 -13.77 9.19
N ARG A 50 5.03 -12.88 8.38
CA ARG A 50 4.96 -11.42 8.55
C ARG A 50 4.24 -10.76 7.38
N TRP A 51 3.62 -9.62 7.67
CA TRP A 51 2.95 -8.82 6.65
C TRP A 51 3.10 -7.31 6.90
N PRO A 52 3.34 -6.51 5.84
CA PRO A 52 3.39 -5.06 5.96
C PRO A 52 2.07 -4.47 6.48
N ARG A 53 2.19 -3.64 7.51
CA ARG A 53 1.11 -2.85 8.09
C ARG A 53 1.53 -1.38 8.15
N TRP A 54 0.70 -0.50 7.61
CA TRP A 54 0.86 0.94 7.71
C TRP A 54 0.39 1.43 9.07
N ILE A 55 1.20 2.25 9.74
CA ILE A 55 0.91 2.84 11.05
C ILE A 55 0.75 4.37 11.00
N GLY A 56 0.54 4.94 9.81
CA GLY A 56 0.42 6.40 9.61
C GLY A 56 1.74 7.09 9.29
N SER A 57 2.86 6.65 9.90
CA SER A 57 4.20 7.21 9.66
C SER A 57 5.12 6.31 8.84
N GLY A 58 4.75 5.04 8.64
CA GLY A 58 5.61 4.07 7.99
C GLY A 58 5.03 2.66 8.00
N TRP A 59 5.79 1.74 7.39
CA TRP A 59 5.48 0.32 7.37
C TRP A 59 6.14 -0.42 8.53
N VAL A 60 5.39 -1.28 9.21
CA VAL A 60 5.89 -2.26 10.17
C VAL A 60 5.50 -3.67 9.74
N LEU A 61 6.22 -4.68 10.24
CA LEU A 61 5.87 -6.07 9.98
C LEU A 61 4.99 -6.61 11.11
N ALA A 62 3.70 -6.80 10.82
CA ALA A 62 2.74 -7.45 11.70
C ALA A 62 2.69 -8.96 11.43
N THR A 63 2.06 -9.73 12.30
CA THR A 63 1.77 -11.14 12.03
C THR A 63 0.85 -11.27 10.82
N ALA A 64 1.19 -12.15 9.88
CA ALA A 64 0.39 -12.39 8.69
C ALA A 64 -0.98 -13.00 9.06
N PRO A 65 -2.09 -12.57 8.42
CA PRO A 65 -3.38 -13.21 8.58
C PRO A 65 -3.32 -14.68 8.14
N ARG A 66 -3.85 -15.60 8.97
CA ARG A 66 -3.90 -17.04 8.65
C ARG A 66 -4.61 -17.36 7.32
N SER A 67 -5.53 -16.50 6.89
CA SER A 67 -6.30 -16.66 5.64
C SER A 67 -5.52 -16.24 4.39
N ARG A 68 -4.35 -15.61 4.52
CA ARG A 68 -3.50 -15.27 3.38
C ARG A 68 -2.73 -16.53 2.96
N ARG A 69 -3.34 -17.36 2.11
CA ARG A 69 -2.60 -18.35 1.32
C ARG A 69 -1.55 -17.59 0.52
N ALA A 70 -0.27 -17.93 0.69
CA ALA A 70 0.76 -17.56 -0.25
C ALA A 70 0.28 -18.03 -1.63
N ALA A 71 0.02 -17.07 -2.54
CA ALA A 71 -0.16 -17.41 -3.93
C ALA A 71 1.16 -18.01 -4.39
N LEU A 72 1.13 -19.31 -4.71
CA LEU A 72 2.19 -20.03 -5.42
C LEU A 72 2.28 -19.53 -6.85
#